data_AF-A0A2T3N1H7-F1
#
_entry.id   AF-A0A2T3N1H7-F1
#
_cell.length_a   1.000
_cell.length_b   1.000
_cell.length_c   1.000
_cell.angle_alpha   90.00
_cell.angle_beta   90.00
_cell.angle_gamma   90.00
#
_symmetry.space_group_name_H-M   'P 1'
#
loop_
_entity.id
_entity.type
_entity.pdbx_description
1 polymer ?
#
loop_
_entity_poly.entity_id
_entity_poly.type
_entity_poly.pdbx_seq_one_letter_code
_entity_poly.pdbx_strand_id
1 'polypeptide(L)'
;MTALFNRLQSVTASQAYKSTFTTDSAMPHYQSVKCPIEVCFSDEKQTQLAYFLRLLKQASQQNRWIMFIGDDALIDKNLLISAGIALNKVLVLNNKKSLTDQVLMTKALITGNCSAVIATGDIEDFETESIRQAAEQGLSLAFVINREASRNLTFH
;
A
#
# COMPACT_ATOMS: atom_id res chain seq x y z
N MET A 1 23.41 1.97 0.98
CA MET A 1 22.55 2.97 0.28
C MET A 1 21.13 3.05 0.90
N THR A 2 20.99 2.79 2.21
CA THR A 2 19.69 2.72 2.95
C THR A 2 19.17 4.10 3.38
N ALA A 3 19.89 5.18 3.07
CA ALA A 3 19.68 6.50 3.69
C ALA A 3 18.61 7.37 3.01
N LEU A 4 18.14 7.03 1.80
CA LEU A 4 17.36 7.97 0.99
C LEU A 4 15.88 8.06 1.44
N PHE A 5 15.31 6.98 1.98
CA PHE A 5 13.91 6.95 2.42
C PHE A 5 13.69 7.33 3.88
N ASN A 6 14.74 7.39 4.71
CA ASN A 6 14.60 7.76 6.13
C ASN A 6 14.22 9.25 6.33
N ARG A 7 14.42 10.11 5.32
CA ARG A 7 14.06 11.53 5.35
C ARG A 7 12.73 11.88 4.69
N LEU A 8 12.11 10.96 3.96
CA LEU A 8 10.87 11.21 3.24
C LEU A 8 9.67 10.82 4.11
N GLN A 9 8.67 11.71 4.20
CA GLN A 9 7.45 11.47 4.96
C GLN A 9 6.50 10.51 4.23
N SER A 10 6.50 10.54 2.89
CA SER A 10 5.87 9.56 2.00
C SER A 10 6.66 9.39 0.69
N VAL A 11 6.26 8.42 -0.13
CA VAL A 11 6.78 8.21 -1.49
C VAL A 11 5.65 7.81 -2.44
N THR A 12 5.84 8.00 -3.75
CA THR A 12 4.90 7.45 -4.74
C THR A 12 5.14 5.95 -4.98
N ALA A 13 4.12 5.23 -5.46
CA ALA A 13 4.25 3.82 -5.85
C ALA A 13 5.41 3.57 -6.84
N SER A 14 5.65 4.49 -7.77
CA SER A 14 6.78 4.40 -8.70
C SER A 14 8.16 4.48 -8.02
N GLN A 15 8.33 5.34 -7.01
CA GLN A 15 9.58 5.46 -6.26
C GLN A 15 9.80 4.24 -5.38
N ALA A 16 8.73 3.76 -4.73
CA ALA A 16 8.76 2.53 -3.94
C ALA A 16 9.16 1.32 -4.79
N TYR A 17 8.55 1.14 -5.96
CA TYR A 17 8.88 0.05 -6.88
C TYR A 17 10.31 0.12 -7.42
N LYS A 18 10.80 1.32 -7.78
CA LYS A 18 12.19 1.48 -8.25
C LYS A 18 13.21 1.10 -7.16
N SER A 19 12.90 1.39 -5.89
CA SER A 19 13.78 1.06 -4.76
C SER A 19 13.98 -0.45 -4.56
N THR A 20 13.05 -1.28 -5.04
CA THR A 20 13.14 -2.74 -4.93
C THR A 20 14.23 -3.34 -5.84
N PHE A 21 14.71 -2.58 -6.84
CA PHE A 21 15.77 -3.00 -7.78
C PHE A 21 17.13 -2.37 -7.51
N THR A 22 17.21 -1.34 -6.65
CA THR A 22 18.49 -0.67 -6.33
C THR A 22 19.29 -1.39 -5.23
N THR A 23 18.78 -2.50 -4.71
CA THR A 23 19.42 -3.28 -3.66
C THR A 23 20.07 -4.50 -4.33
N ASP A 24 21.39 -4.66 -4.18
CA ASP A 24 22.25 -5.69 -4.82
C ASP A 24 21.97 -7.14 -4.34
N SER A 25 20.77 -7.39 -3.82
CA SER A 25 20.32 -8.69 -3.34
C SER A 25 19.35 -9.29 -4.35
N ALA A 26 19.60 -10.55 -4.76
CA ALA A 26 18.82 -11.32 -5.73
C ALA A 26 17.33 -11.53 -5.38
N MET A 27 16.84 -10.98 -4.27
CA MET A 27 15.45 -11.03 -3.83
C MET A 27 14.91 -9.62 -3.60
N PRO A 28 13.75 -9.25 -4.18
CA PRO A 28 13.13 -7.96 -3.93
C PRO A 28 12.66 -7.91 -2.47
N HIS A 29 13.41 -7.17 -1.64
CA HIS A 29 13.07 -6.97 -0.24
C HIS A 29 12.37 -5.60 -0.09
N TYR A 30 11.05 -5.63 0.12
CA TYR A 30 10.21 -4.45 0.37
C TYR A 30 10.56 -3.71 1.67
N GLN A 31 11.49 -4.26 2.45
CA GLN A 31 11.98 -3.73 3.72
C GLN A 31 12.66 -2.35 3.61
N SER A 32 12.95 -1.88 2.39
CA SER A 32 13.54 -0.56 2.17
C SER A 32 12.53 0.59 2.26
N VAL A 33 11.23 0.34 2.07
CA VAL A 33 10.20 1.38 2.13
C VAL A 33 9.45 1.28 3.45
N LYS A 34 9.70 2.26 4.33
CA LYS A 34 9.11 2.31 5.67
C LYS A 34 8.00 3.36 5.78
N CYS A 35 8.02 4.37 4.92
CA CYS A 35 7.02 5.43 4.89
C CYS A 35 5.78 5.02 4.08
N PRO A 36 4.64 5.69 4.33
CA PRO A 36 3.45 5.56 3.48
C PRO A 36 3.73 5.76 1.99
N ILE A 37 3.06 4.95 1.17
CA ILE A 37 3.16 4.98 -0.28
C ILE A 37 1.88 5.60 -0.84
N GLU A 38 2.01 6.77 -1.45
CA GLU A 38 0.93 7.44 -2.15
C GLU A 38 0.66 6.76 -3.51
N VAL A 39 -0.63 6.59 -3.80
CA VAL A 39 -1.14 6.03 -5.04
C VAL A 39 -2.16 6.99 -5.66
N CYS A 40 -1.83 7.50 -6.84
CA CYS A 40 -2.66 8.44 -7.61
C CYS A 40 -2.94 7.88 -9.01
N PHE A 41 -4.22 7.90 -9.42
CA PHE A 41 -4.75 7.27 -10.63
C PHE A 41 -5.29 8.29 -11.65
N SER A 42 -4.70 9.48 -11.74
CA SER A 42 -5.06 10.43 -12.81
C SER A 42 -4.61 9.92 -14.18
N ASP A 43 -5.26 10.34 -15.26
CA ASP A 43 -4.95 9.92 -16.65
C ASP A 43 -3.49 10.17 -17.05
N GLU A 44 -2.90 11.24 -16.54
CA GLU A 44 -1.48 11.57 -16.75
C GLU A 44 -0.51 10.64 -15.98
N LYS A 45 -1.04 9.83 -15.06
CA LYS A 45 -0.31 8.99 -14.10
C LYS A 45 -0.69 7.50 -14.19
N GLN A 46 -1.20 6.99 -15.33
CA GLN A 46 -1.55 5.55 -15.50
C GLN A 46 -0.42 4.57 -15.08
N THR A 47 0.84 4.99 -15.19
CA THR A 47 2.00 4.21 -14.74
C THR A 47 2.00 3.92 -13.23
N GLN A 48 1.40 4.78 -12.40
CA GLN A 48 1.31 4.57 -10.94
C GLN A 48 0.43 3.38 -10.56
N LEU A 49 -0.70 3.18 -11.27
CA LEU A 49 -1.54 2.00 -11.06
C LEU A 49 -0.78 0.71 -11.34
N ALA A 50 -0.02 0.67 -12.44
CA ALA A 50 0.78 -0.49 -12.79
C ALA A 50 1.88 -0.79 -11.75
N TYR A 51 2.55 0.24 -11.20
CA TYR A 51 3.52 0.05 -10.12
C TYR A 51 2.87 -0.43 -8.83
N PHE A 52 1.74 0.16 -8.45
CA PHE A 52 0.97 -0.26 -7.30
C PHE A 52 0.53 -1.73 -7.38
N LEU A 53 -0.06 -2.15 -8.52
CA LEU A 53 -0.47 -3.53 -8.74
C LEU A 53 0.71 -4.51 -8.71
N ARG A 54 1.88 -4.11 -9.23
CA ARG A 54 3.12 -4.91 -9.14
C ARG A 54 3.57 -5.09 -7.69
N LEU A 55 3.57 -4.02 -6.90
CA LEU A 55 3.88 -4.06 -5.47
C LEU A 55 2.88 -4.91 -4.69
N LEU A 56 1.58 -4.84 -5.01
CA LEU A 56 0.57 -5.71 -4.40
C LEU A 56 0.76 -7.18 -4.79
N LYS A 57 1.00 -7.47 -6.07
CA LYS A 57 1.29 -8.84 -6.54
C LYS A 57 2.47 -9.42 -5.77
N GLN A 58 3.51 -8.64 -5.64
CA GLN A 58 4.70 -8.94 -4.86
C GLN A 58 4.40 -9.18 -3.37
N ALA A 59 3.62 -8.31 -2.72
CA ALA A 59 3.18 -8.48 -1.34
C ALA A 59 2.35 -9.78 -1.17
N SER A 60 1.46 -10.08 -2.12
CA SER A 60 0.59 -11.28 -2.08
C SER A 60 1.35 -12.61 -2.06
N GLN A 61 2.61 -12.61 -2.48
CA GLN A 61 3.47 -13.79 -2.45
C GLN A 61 3.92 -14.15 -1.02
N GLN A 62 3.87 -13.21 -0.06
CA GLN A 62 4.44 -13.35 1.28
C GLN A 62 3.64 -14.20 2.28
N ASN A 63 2.75 -15.10 1.85
CA ASN A 63 1.83 -15.87 2.71
C ASN A 63 1.17 -15.06 3.85
N ARG A 64 0.87 -13.78 3.59
CA ARG A 64 0.23 -12.83 4.50
C ARG A 64 -0.90 -12.11 3.78
N TRP A 65 -1.77 -11.47 4.53
CA TRP A 65 -2.96 -10.80 3.99
C TRP A 65 -2.62 -9.48 3.28
N ILE A 66 -3.41 -9.14 2.27
CA ILE A 66 -3.55 -7.77 1.77
C ILE A 66 -4.84 -7.22 2.35
N MET A 67 -4.76 -6.14 3.13
CA MET A 67 -5.92 -5.56 3.80
C MET A 67 -6.29 -4.21 3.19
N PHE A 68 -7.54 -4.07 2.77
CA PHE A 68 -8.16 -2.79 2.43
C PHE A 68 -8.98 -2.29 3.61
N ILE A 69 -8.84 -1.01 3.96
CA ILE A 69 -9.59 -0.34 5.02
C ILE A 69 -10.70 0.47 4.38
N GLY A 70 -11.95 0.16 4.74
CA GLY A 70 -13.13 0.75 4.13
C GLY A 70 -13.43 0.19 2.75
N ASP A 71 -14.71 0.22 2.37
CA ASP A 71 -15.16 -0.25 1.05
C ASP A 71 -14.68 0.67 -0.09
N ASP A 72 -14.51 1.97 0.19
CA ASP A 72 -14.03 2.98 -0.78
C ASP A 72 -12.55 2.79 -1.19
N ALA A 73 -11.79 1.97 -0.47
CA ALA A 73 -10.41 1.62 -0.82
C ALA A 73 -10.32 0.41 -1.75
N LEU A 74 -11.40 -0.35 -1.88
CA LEU A 74 -11.38 -1.58 -2.66
C LEU A 74 -11.34 -1.27 -4.16
N ILE A 75 -10.27 -1.73 -4.80
CA ILE A 75 -10.14 -1.70 -6.26
C ILE A 75 -10.97 -2.85 -6.87
N ASP A 76 -11.42 -2.65 -8.11
CA ASP A 76 -12.13 -3.66 -8.89
C ASP A 76 -11.49 -5.06 -8.78
N LYS A 77 -12.33 -6.06 -8.47
CA LYS A 77 -11.88 -7.43 -8.24
C LYS A 77 -11.25 -8.06 -9.48
N ASN A 78 -11.75 -7.75 -10.67
CA ASN A 78 -11.18 -8.26 -11.93
C ASN A 78 -9.79 -7.66 -12.17
N LEU A 79 -9.57 -6.40 -11.77
CA LEU A 79 -8.25 -5.78 -11.84
C LEU A 79 -7.25 -6.44 -10.89
N LEU A 80 -7.68 -6.81 -9.68
CA LEU A 80 -6.83 -7.59 -8.76
C LEU A 80 -6.50 -8.97 -9.34
N ILE A 81 -7.49 -9.67 -9.90
CA ILE A 81 -7.30 -10.98 -10.54
C ILE A 81 -6.34 -10.88 -11.74
N SER A 82 -6.53 -9.88 -12.61
CA SER A 82 -5.69 -9.69 -13.81
C SER A 82 -4.25 -9.31 -13.46
N ALA A 83 -4.04 -8.62 -12.33
CA ALA A 83 -2.72 -8.39 -11.74
C ALA A 83 -2.12 -9.65 -11.07
N GLY A 84 -2.86 -10.77 -11.04
CA GLY A 84 -2.45 -12.04 -10.46
C GLY A 84 -2.55 -12.08 -8.93
N ILE A 85 -3.32 -11.20 -8.31
CA ILE A 85 -3.53 -11.18 -6.86
C ILE A 85 -4.66 -12.16 -6.52
N ALA A 86 -4.37 -13.13 -5.66
CA ALA A 86 -5.35 -14.13 -5.27
C ALA A 86 -6.36 -13.51 -4.28
N LEU A 87 -7.65 -13.49 -4.63
CA LEU A 87 -8.69 -12.87 -3.80
C LEU A 87 -8.85 -13.52 -2.43
N ASN A 88 -8.51 -14.80 -2.30
CA ASN A 88 -8.48 -15.49 -1.01
C ASN A 88 -7.36 -15.02 -0.07
N LYS A 89 -6.52 -14.07 -0.49
CA LYS A 89 -5.52 -13.36 0.32
C LYS A 89 -5.88 -11.89 0.54
N VAL A 90 -7.08 -11.46 0.14
CA VAL A 90 -7.55 -10.09 0.31
C VAL A 90 -8.58 -10.04 1.44
N LEU A 91 -8.38 -9.12 2.38
CA LEU A 91 -9.33 -8.78 3.43
C LEU A 91 -9.82 -7.35 3.24
N VAL A 92 -11.11 -7.13 3.53
CA VAL A 92 -11.68 -5.79 3.61
C VAL A 92 -12.13 -5.57 5.05
N LEU A 93 -11.59 -4.52 5.67
CA LEU A 93 -11.90 -4.14 7.03
C LEU A 93 -12.90 -2.98 7.00
N ASN A 94 -14.16 -3.28 7.30
CA ASN A 94 -15.18 -2.26 7.44
C ASN A 94 -15.18 -1.70 8.86
N ASN A 95 -15.01 -0.39 8.96
CA ASN A 95 -14.87 0.30 10.22
C ASN A 95 -16.21 0.42 10.96
N LYS A 96 -16.52 -0.60 11.78
CA LYS A 96 -17.73 -0.62 12.62
C LYS A 96 -17.58 0.09 13.96
N LYS A 97 -16.39 0.64 14.26
CA LYS A 97 -16.02 1.13 15.61
C LYS A 97 -15.70 2.63 15.66
N SER A 98 -16.03 3.39 14.60
CA SER A 98 -15.76 4.83 14.51
C SER A 98 -14.30 5.22 14.75
N LEU A 99 -13.35 4.31 14.46
CA LEU A 99 -11.92 4.64 14.50
C LEU A 99 -11.53 5.47 13.28
N THR A 100 -10.39 6.13 13.27
CA THR A 100 -9.87 6.73 12.02
C THR A 100 -9.14 5.66 11.20
N ASP A 101 -9.12 5.82 9.87
CA ASP A 101 -8.41 4.89 8.99
C ASP A 101 -6.90 4.86 9.28
N GLN A 102 -6.34 5.98 9.73
CA GLN A 102 -4.98 6.06 10.25
C GLN A 102 -4.76 5.10 11.45
N VAL A 103 -5.67 5.11 12.43
CA VAL A 103 -5.59 4.22 13.61
C VAL A 103 -5.75 2.75 13.20
N LEU A 104 -6.66 2.47 12.28
CA LEU A 104 -6.85 1.13 11.74
C LEU A 104 -5.62 0.63 10.98
N MET A 105 -5.02 1.49 10.16
CA MET A 105 -3.80 1.18 9.42
C MET A 105 -2.65 0.86 10.36
N THR A 106 -2.37 1.72 11.35
CA THR A 106 -1.31 1.47 12.35
C THR A 106 -1.52 0.14 13.06
N LYS A 107 -2.75 -0.19 13.46
CA LYS A 107 -3.07 -1.46 14.13
C LYS A 107 -2.90 -2.66 13.21
N ALA A 108 -3.32 -2.57 11.95
CA ALA A 108 -3.17 -3.66 10.99
C ALA A 108 -1.69 -3.92 10.67
N LEU A 109 -0.91 -2.86 10.46
CA LEU A 109 0.52 -2.93 10.18
C LEU A 109 1.28 -3.60 11.33
N ILE A 110 1.13 -3.09 12.57
CA ILE A 110 1.92 -3.56 13.73
C ILE A 110 1.67 -5.03 14.07
N THR A 111 0.53 -5.61 13.68
CA THR A 111 0.26 -7.04 13.91
C THR A 111 1.12 -7.97 13.07
N GLY A 112 1.73 -7.48 11.98
CA GLY A 112 2.56 -8.26 11.06
C GLY A 112 1.83 -9.33 10.25
N ASN A 113 0.50 -9.45 10.38
CA ASN A 113 -0.32 -10.45 9.68
C ASN A 113 -0.64 -10.07 8.22
N CYS A 114 -0.44 -8.80 7.88
CA CYS A 114 -0.64 -8.29 6.54
C CYS A 114 0.72 -8.02 5.89
N SER A 115 0.87 -8.30 4.60
CA SER A 115 2.03 -7.84 3.81
C SER A 115 1.82 -6.43 3.26
N ALA A 116 0.55 -6.02 3.11
CA ALA A 116 0.17 -4.68 2.68
C ALA A 116 -1.14 -4.27 3.34
N VAL A 117 -1.24 -3.00 3.70
CA VAL A 117 -2.45 -2.36 4.22
C VAL A 117 -2.72 -1.11 3.38
N ILE A 118 -3.96 -0.97 2.90
CA ILE A 118 -4.39 0.07 1.96
C ILE A 118 -5.56 0.84 2.56
N ALA A 119 -5.51 2.16 2.51
CA ALA A 119 -6.63 3.04 2.84
C ALA A 119 -6.83 4.08 1.72
N THR A 120 -7.96 4.80 1.74
CA THR A 120 -8.23 5.94 0.87
C THR A 120 -8.20 7.23 1.69
N GLY A 121 -7.54 8.28 1.19
CA GLY A 121 -7.48 9.57 1.86
C GLY A 121 -6.35 10.46 1.32
N ASP A 122 -6.11 11.57 2.02
CA ASP A 122 -4.98 12.45 1.73
C ASP A 122 -3.72 11.87 2.38
N ILE A 123 -2.61 11.85 1.65
CA ILE A 123 -1.39 11.16 2.09
C ILE A 123 -0.86 11.76 3.41
N GLU A 124 -1.03 13.07 3.58
CA GLU A 124 -0.60 13.85 4.73
C GLU A 124 -1.21 13.34 6.05
N ASP A 125 -2.43 12.81 6.02
CA ASP A 125 -3.09 12.22 7.20
C ASP A 125 -2.41 10.93 7.69
N PHE A 126 -1.65 10.28 6.81
CA PHE A 126 -0.97 9.02 7.09
C PHE A 126 0.54 9.20 7.29
N GLU A 127 1.11 10.37 7.01
CA GLU A 127 2.53 10.72 7.19
C GLU A 127 2.93 10.87 8.66
N THR A 128 2.76 9.80 9.43
CA THR A 128 2.98 9.78 10.87
C THR A 128 4.03 8.77 11.27
N GLU A 129 4.78 9.11 12.32
CA GLU A 129 5.82 8.24 12.85
C GLU A 129 5.25 6.90 13.33
N SER A 130 4.02 6.89 13.85
CA SER A 130 3.34 5.67 14.29
C SER A 130 3.09 4.69 13.14
N ILE A 131 2.66 5.18 11.97
CA ILE A 131 2.49 4.35 10.78
C ILE A 131 3.85 3.84 10.29
N ARG A 132 4.86 4.71 10.25
CA ARG A 132 6.22 4.33 9.83
C ARG A 132 6.79 3.21 10.71
N GLN A 133 6.70 3.38 12.03
CA GLN A 133 7.15 2.37 12.99
C GLN A 133 6.34 1.08 12.90
N ALA A 134 5.02 1.17 12.72
CA ALA A 134 4.16 0.00 12.58
C ALA A 134 4.45 -0.76 11.28
N ALA A 135 4.68 -0.07 10.17
CA ALA A 135 5.07 -0.65 8.88
C ALA A 135 6.43 -1.37 9.00
N GLU A 136 7.40 -0.74 9.65
CA GLU A 136 8.71 -1.34 9.91
C GLU A 136 8.62 -2.58 10.80
N GLN A 137 7.93 -2.49 11.94
CA GLN A 137 7.76 -3.62 12.87
C GLN A 137 6.97 -4.77 12.25
N GLY A 138 5.92 -4.44 11.49
CA GLY A 138 5.09 -5.41 10.79
C GLY A 138 5.74 -5.98 9.54
N LEU A 139 6.85 -5.40 9.06
CA LEU A 139 7.44 -5.68 7.75
C LEU A 139 6.40 -5.54 6.62
N SER A 140 5.56 -4.51 6.71
CA SER A 140 4.34 -4.35 5.92
C SER A 140 4.38 -3.06 5.12
N LEU A 141 3.82 -3.08 3.91
CA LEU A 141 3.65 -1.86 3.12
C LEU A 141 2.37 -1.11 3.52
N ALA A 142 2.48 0.20 3.67
CA ALA A 142 1.35 1.09 3.90
C ALA A 142 1.06 1.86 2.61
N PHE A 143 -0.14 1.71 2.05
CA PHE A 143 -0.57 2.44 0.86
C PHE A 143 -1.73 3.37 1.17
N VAL A 144 -1.70 4.56 0.58
CA VAL A 144 -2.81 5.51 0.62
C VAL A 144 -3.21 5.85 -0.81
N ILE A 145 -4.43 5.49 -1.16
CA ILE A 145 -5.04 5.86 -2.44
C ILE A 145 -5.65 7.24 -2.29
N ASN A 146 -5.23 8.19 -3.13
CA ASN A 146 -5.80 9.52 -3.08
C ASN A 146 -7.30 9.49 -3.45
N ARG A 147 -8.13 10.23 -2.72
CA ARG A 147 -9.58 10.22 -2.88
C ARG A 147 -10.04 10.70 -4.26
N GLU A 148 -9.33 11.66 -4.88
CA GLU A 148 -9.64 12.10 -6.25
C GLU A 148 -9.32 11.03 -7.30
N ALA A 149 -8.34 10.17 -7.01
CA ALA A 149 -7.97 9.05 -7.86
C ALA A 149 -8.96 7.87 -7.75
N SER A 150 -9.50 7.62 -6.56
CA SER A 150 -10.42 6.50 -6.32
C SER A 150 -11.76 6.61 -7.08
N ARG A 151 -12.27 7.84 -7.29
CA ARG A 151 -13.57 8.10 -7.94
C ARG A 151 -13.60 7.78 -9.44
N ASN A 152 -12.43 7.69 -10.09
CA ASN A 152 -12.32 7.54 -11.54
C ASN A 152 -12.05 6.10 -12.01
N LEU A 153 -11.93 5.12 -11.10
CA LEU A 153 -11.71 3.71 -11.46
C LEU A 153 -13.00 3.00 -11.89
N THR A 154 -13.86 3.66 -12.66
CA THR A 154 -15.01 3.03 -13.30
C THR A 154 -14.52 2.44 -14.62
N PHE A 155 -14.16 1.15 -14.62
CA PHE A 155 -13.78 0.45 -15.85
C PHE A 155 -15.04 0.08 -16.63
N HIS A 156 -15.11 0.52 -17.89
CA HIS A 156 -16.13 0.14 -18.88
C HIS A 156 -15.83 -1.23 -19.50
#